data_AF-A0A9E1NXH0-F1
#
_entry.id   AF-A0A9E1NXH0-F1
#
_cell.length_a   1.000
_cell.length_b   1.000
_cell.length_c   1.000
_cell.angle_alpha   90.00
_cell.angle_beta   90.00
_cell.angle_gamma   90.00
#
_symmetry.space_group_name_H-M   'P 1'
#
loop_
_entity.id
_entity.type
_entity.pdbx_description
1 polymer ?
#
loop_
_entity_poly.entity_id
_entity_poly.type
_entity_poly.pdbx_seq_one_letter_code
_entity_poly.pdbx_strand_id
1 'polypeptide(L)'
;SDVTGMVDGGELTAILSNPADVTAVMESMARITHKKLKLDTVTTGLVTRDEVVKDLVRCGYLKAAELADRFAGREVDPTKDTNILDIFTADELENDGEFRKTASVMKMVLNGYSAGGCITMGGYDYHTGDRRTGENRDLRAGRCIGACLNYAQKQGKPLMIYVYSDGSVASNGMRDDTADMGTILGGRGKGVWTGDNSSTACSYMLVYNPTAKPTTLVTPSVIGRQLGRFSADASVVTSSSPAANNVNLLVNTVLLNYMSLNGDIGQFASTFPNHGLGSAFDQYAAFGPLT
;
A
#
# COMPACT_ATOMS: atom_id res chain seq x y z
N SER A 1 -11.61 -10.58 11.81
CA SER A 1 -10.82 -9.37 11.53
C SER A 1 -11.38 -8.58 10.34
N ASP A 2 -10.87 -7.38 10.05
CA ASP A 2 -11.30 -6.58 8.88
C ASP A 2 -11.18 -7.38 7.57
N VAL A 3 -10.13 -8.19 7.43
CA VAL A 3 -9.88 -9.02 6.25
C VAL A 3 -10.86 -10.17 6.13
N THR A 4 -11.21 -10.83 7.25
CA THR A 4 -12.17 -11.95 7.19
C THR A 4 -13.53 -11.48 6.69
N GLY A 5 -13.96 -10.26 7.03
CA GLY A 5 -15.19 -9.66 6.51
C GLY A 5 -15.12 -9.25 5.03
N MET A 6 -13.92 -8.95 4.51
CA MET A 6 -13.73 -8.58 3.09
C MET A 6 -13.66 -9.80 2.16
N VAL A 7 -13.26 -10.96 2.65
CA VAL A 7 -13.17 -12.21 1.87
C VAL A 7 -14.28 -13.21 2.17
N ASP A 8 -15.29 -12.79 2.94
CA ASP A 8 -16.44 -13.62 3.26
C ASP A 8 -17.37 -13.76 2.05
N GLY A 9 -17.43 -14.97 1.50
CA GLY A 9 -18.40 -15.36 0.46
C GLY A 9 -19.81 -15.63 0.99
N GLY A 10 -20.04 -15.43 2.30
CA GLY A 10 -21.25 -15.77 3.04
C GLY A 10 -21.14 -17.10 3.80
N GLU A 11 -22.22 -17.52 4.46
CA GLU A 11 -22.30 -18.73 5.30
C GLU A 11 -22.03 -20.07 4.56
N LEU A 12 -21.78 -20.06 3.24
CA LEU A 12 -21.51 -21.30 2.50
C LEU A 12 -20.27 -22.04 3.01
N THR A 13 -19.24 -21.32 3.46
CA THR A 13 -18.05 -21.89 4.10
C THR A 13 -18.31 -22.40 5.52
N ALA A 14 -19.42 -21.98 6.14
CA ALA A 14 -19.88 -22.50 7.44
C ALA A 14 -20.70 -23.80 7.28
N ILE A 15 -21.30 -24.02 6.10
CA ILE A 15 -22.10 -25.21 5.78
C ILE A 15 -21.27 -26.31 5.12
N LEU A 16 -20.36 -25.93 4.21
CA LEU A 16 -19.48 -26.85 3.49
C LEU A 16 -18.07 -26.75 4.05
N SER A 17 -17.62 -27.83 4.71
CA SER A 17 -16.29 -27.90 5.34
C SER A 17 -15.16 -28.19 4.35
N ASN A 18 -15.48 -28.66 3.15
CA ASN A 18 -14.52 -28.94 2.09
C ASN A 18 -14.42 -27.75 1.11
N PRO A 19 -13.26 -27.07 1.01
CA PRO A 19 -13.05 -25.96 0.08
C PRO A 19 -13.38 -26.29 -1.38
N ALA A 20 -13.10 -27.51 -1.82
CA ALA A 20 -13.40 -27.94 -3.20
C ALA A 20 -14.91 -27.94 -3.48
N ASP A 21 -15.72 -28.30 -2.48
CA ASP A 21 -17.18 -28.32 -2.60
C ASP A 21 -17.76 -26.91 -2.60
N VAL A 22 -17.21 -26.00 -1.78
CA VAL A 22 -17.59 -24.57 -1.78
C VAL A 22 -17.37 -23.96 -3.17
N THR A 23 -16.16 -24.12 -3.73
CA THR A 23 -15.82 -23.59 -5.05
C THR A 23 -16.72 -24.20 -6.13
N ALA A 24 -16.89 -25.52 -6.14
CA ALA A 24 -17.73 -26.20 -7.13
C ALA A 24 -19.20 -25.75 -7.09
N VAL A 25 -19.75 -25.51 -5.90
CA VAL A 25 -21.13 -25.01 -5.74
C VAL A 25 -21.23 -23.56 -6.22
N MET A 26 -20.29 -22.69 -5.83
CA MET A 26 -20.29 -21.28 -6.23
C MET A 26 -20.13 -21.10 -7.75
N GLU A 27 -19.23 -21.86 -8.37
CA GLU A 27 -19.10 -21.88 -9.83
C GLU A 27 -20.36 -22.39 -10.52
N SER A 28 -21.00 -23.42 -9.96
CA SER A 28 -22.23 -23.99 -10.52
C SER A 28 -23.37 -22.98 -10.45
N MET A 29 -23.49 -22.23 -9.36
CA MET A 29 -24.44 -21.12 -9.24
C MET A 29 -24.13 -20.00 -10.24
N ALA A 30 -22.87 -19.62 -10.39
CA ALA A 30 -22.47 -18.64 -11.41
C ALA A 30 -22.86 -19.09 -12.83
N ARG A 31 -22.63 -20.38 -13.17
CA ARG A 31 -23.03 -20.98 -14.46
C ARG A 31 -24.55 -21.00 -14.66
N ILE A 32 -25.32 -21.38 -13.64
CA ILE A 32 -26.79 -21.42 -13.70
C ILE A 32 -27.35 -20.01 -13.86
N THR A 33 -26.90 -19.06 -13.05
CA THR A 33 -27.30 -17.65 -13.12
C THR A 33 -26.97 -17.07 -14.49
N HIS A 34 -25.77 -17.35 -15.02
CA HIS A 34 -25.39 -16.89 -16.35
C HIS A 34 -26.31 -17.44 -17.46
N LYS A 35 -26.67 -18.72 -17.39
CA LYS A 35 -27.61 -19.33 -18.35
C LYS A 35 -29.03 -18.78 -18.21
N LYS A 36 -29.48 -18.50 -16.98
CA LYS A 36 -30.83 -17.96 -16.70
C LYS A 36 -30.98 -16.52 -17.16
N LEU A 37 -30.00 -15.65 -16.89
CA LEU A 37 -30.07 -14.23 -17.27
C LEU A 37 -29.99 -14.01 -18.80
N LYS A 38 -29.54 -15.03 -19.55
CA LYS A 38 -29.55 -15.07 -21.02
C LYS A 38 -30.90 -15.48 -21.62
N LEU A 39 -31.88 -15.89 -20.81
CA LEU A 39 -33.22 -16.18 -21.30
C LEU A 39 -34.00 -14.88 -21.45
N ASP A 40 -34.63 -14.67 -22.60
CA ASP A 40 -35.43 -13.48 -22.91
C ASP A 40 -36.63 -13.31 -21.95
N THR A 41 -37.03 -14.37 -21.26
CA THR A 41 -38.11 -14.36 -20.27
C THR A 41 -37.69 -13.78 -18.91
N VAL A 42 -36.41 -13.61 -18.65
CA VAL A 42 -35.90 -13.03 -17.41
C VAL A 42 -35.67 -11.54 -17.64
N THR A 43 -36.55 -10.70 -17.11
CA THR A 43 -36.42 -9.25 -17.10
C THR A 43 -36.41 -8.74 -15.66
N THR A 44 -35.60 -7.71 -15.41
CA THR A 44 -35.56 -6.99 -14.14
C THR A 44 -36.67 -5.94 -14.04
N GLY A 45 -37.52 -5.79 -15.07
CA GLY A 45 -38.56 -4.75 -15.14
C GLY A 45 -38.02 -3.33 -15.36
N LEU A 46 -36.71 -3.18 -15.59
CA LEU A 46 -36.04 -1.89 -15.79
C LEU A 46 -35.70 -1.71 -17.26
N VAL A 47 -36.64 -1.16 -18.04
CA VAL A 47 -36.59 -1.07 -19.51
C VAL A 47 -35.27 -0.50 -20.07
N THR A 48 -34.62 0.43 -19.36
CA THR A 48 -33.38 1.10 -19.82
C THR A 48 -32.09 0.55 -19.22
N ARG A 49 -32.17 -0.32 -18.21
CA ARG A 49 -30.99 -0.80 -17.44
C ARG A 49 -30.94 -2.31 -17.24
N ASP A 50 -31.90 -3.05 -17.82
CA ASP A 50 -32.03 -4.50 -17.70
C ASP A 50 -30.71 -5.24 -17.95
N GLU A 51 -30.04 -4.94 -19.08
CA GLU A 51 -28.75 -5.54 -19.43
C GLU A 51 -27.63 -5.19 -18.44
N VAL A 52 -27.57 -3.94 -17.96
CA VAL A 52 -26.55 -3.51 -16.98
C VAL A 52 -26.74 -4.24 -15.65
N VAL A 53 -27.99 -4.40 -15.21
CA VAL A 53 -28.30 -5.11 -13.96
C VAL A 53 -28.02 -6.60 -14.10
N LYS A 54 -28.37 -7.22 -15.22
CA LYS A 54 -28.02 -8.61 -15.53
C LYS A 54 -26.51 -8.84 -15.51
N ASP A 55 -25.74 -7.93 -16.11
CA ASP A 55 -24.29 -8.02 -16.12
C ASP A 55 -23.68 -7.83 -14.73
N LEU A 56 -24.24 -6.91 -13.92
CA LEU A 56 -23.82 -6.71 -12.54
C LEU A 56 -24.07 -7.94 -11.66
N VAL A 57 -25.24 -8.58 -11.78
CA VAL A 57 -25.56 -9.82 -11.06
C VAL A 57 -24.63 -10.96 -11.50
N ARG A 58 -24.38 -11.10 -12.81
CA ARG A 58 -23.43 -12.08 -13.34
C ARG A 58 -22.03 -11.87 -12.78
N CYS A 59 -21.53 -10.64 -12.82
CA CYS A 59 -20.22 -10.29 -12.29
C CYS A 59 -20.13 -10.53 -10.78
N GLY A 60 -21.21 -10.29 -10.02
CA GLY A 60 -21.28 -10.57 -8.60
C GLY A 60 -21.06 -12.06 -8.27
N TYR A 61 -21.76 -12.97 -8.97
CA TYR A 61 -21.58 -14.41 -8.77
C TYR A 61 -20.19 -14.91 -9.21
N LEU A 62 -19.63 -14.36 -10.29
CA LEU A 62 -18.26 -14.70 -10.72
C LEU A 62 -17.24 -14.25 -9.68
N LYS A 63 -17.36 -13.02 -9.16
CA LYS A 63 -16.50 -12.51 -8.07
C LYS A 63 -16.60 -13.38 -6.82
N ALA A 64 -17.81 -13.80 -6.45
CA ALA A 64 -18.00 -14.65 -5.28
C ALA A 64 -17.40 -16.05 -5.47
N ALA A 65 -17.48 -16.63 -6.67
CA ALA A 65 -16.82 -17.91 -6.98
C ALA A 65 -15.29 -17.79 -6.97
N GLU A 66 -14.73 -16.71 -7.53
CA GLU A 66 -13.29 -16.42 -7.47
C GLU A 66 -12.81 -16.21 -6.02
N LEU A 67 -13.62 -15.54 -5.19
CA LEU A 67 -13.31 -15.33 -3.78
C LEU A 67 -13.29 -16.65 -3.01
N ALA A 68 -14.28 -17.52 -3.25
CA ALA A 68 -14.31 -18.86 -2.68
C ALA A 68 -13.07 -19.68 -3.10
N ASP A 69 -12.74 -19.71 -4.39
CA ASP A 69 -11.55 -20.42 -4.89
C ASP A 69 -10.26 -19.92 -4.24
N ARG A 70 -10.13 -18.59 -4.08
CA ARG A 70 -8.92 -17.98 -3.53
C ARG A 70 -8.79 -18.08 -2.02
N PHE A 71 -9.89 -18.14 -1.26
CA PHE A 71 -9.86 -17.99 0.19
C PHE A 71 -10.50 -19.12 0.98
N ALA A 72 -11.26 -20.03 0.34
CA ALA A 72 -11.81 -21.17 1.04
C ALA A 72 -10.71 -22.02 1.67
N GLY A 73 -10.82 -22.26 2.98
CA GLY A 73 -9.83 -23.02 3.76
C GLY A 73 -8.50 -22.30 4.01
N ARG A 74 -8.36 -21.02 3.63
CA ARG A 74 -7.14 -20.23 3.89
C ARG A 74 -7.31 -19.34 5.10
N GLU A 75 -6.35 -19.39 6.01
CA GLU A 75 -6.37 -18.55 7.21
C GLU A 75 -5.86 -17.13 6.88
N VAL A 76 -6.81 -16.21 6.70
CA VAL A 76 -6.53 -14.80 6.39
C VAL A 76 -6.50 -13.90 7.62
N ASP A 77 -6.94 -14.37 8.79
CA ASP A 77 -7.00 -13.54 9.98
C ASP A 77 -5.58 -13.26 10.49
N PRO A 78 -5.14 -12.00 10.60
CA PRO A 78 -3.82 -11.68 11.12
C PRO A 78 -3.65 -12.05 12.60
N THR A 79 -4.73 -12.12 13.39
CA THR A 79 -4.67 -12.47 14.82
C THR A 79 -4.36 -13.93 15.08
N LYS A 80 -4.41 -14.79 14.05
CA LYS A 80 -4.07 -16.21 14.13
C LYS A 80 -2.71 -16.52 13.50
N ASP A 81 -2.03 -15.51 12.95
CA ASP A 81 -0.73 -15.68 12.32
C ASP A 81 0.38 -15.50 13.36
N THR A 82 1.10 -16.58 13.68
CA THR A 82 2.15 -16.55 14.70
C THR A 82 3.28 -15.59 14.36
N ASN A 83 3.62 -15.43 13.08
CA ASN A 83 4.66 -14.48 12.66
C ASN A 83 4.21 -13.02 12.88
N ILE A 84 2.91 -12.75 12.80
CA ILE A 84 2.34 -11.43 13.11
C ILE A 84 2.27 -11.22 14.62
N LEU A 85 1.86 -12.25 15.38
CA LEU A 85 1.80 -12.18 16.84
C LEU A 85 3.19 -12.01 17.51
N ASP A 86 4.26 -12.42 16.82
CA ASP A 86 5.64 -12.10 17.22
C ASP A 86 6.01 -10.62 17.01
N ILE A 87 5.30 -9.90 16.13
CA ILE A 87 5.58 -8.51 15.76
C ILE A 87 4.69 -7.55 16.55
N PHE A 88 3.40 -7.88 16.65
CA PHE A 88 2.41 -7.15 17.44
C PHE A 88 1.80 -8.09 18.46
N THR A 89 1.72 -7.66 19.71
CA THR A 89 1.02 -8.47 20.71
C THR A 89 -0.48 -8.52 20.41
N ALA A 90 -1.18 -9.52 20.96
CA ALA A 90 -2.64 -9.61 20.84
C ALA A 90 -3.33 -8.35 21.39
N ASP A 91 -2.83 -7.81 22.51
CA ASP A 91 -3.36 -6.58 23.11
C ASP A 91 -3.12 -5.35 22.24
N GLU A 92 -1.95 -5.25 21.59
CA GLU A 92 -1.65 -4.18 20.64
C GLU A 92 -2.58 -4.23 19.43
N LEU A 93 -2.83 -5.42 18.89
CA LEU A 93 -3.81 -5.59 17.83
C LEU A 93 -5.22 -5.24 18.34
N GLU A 94 -5.64 -5.63 19.52
CA GLU A 94 -7.00 -5.32 20.00
C GLU A 94 -7.22 -3.81 20.22
N ASN A 95 -6.19 -3.09 20.67
CA ASN A 95 -6.34 -1.69 21.11
C ASN A 95 -5.86 -0.65 20.08
N ASP A 96 -5.04 -1.03 19.08
CA ASP A 96 -4.52 -0.11 18.07
C ASP A 96 -5.05 -0.44 16.66
N GLY A 97 -5.97 0.39 16.17
CA GLY A 97 -6.57 0.23 14.84
C GLY A 97 -5.59 0.38 13.67
N GLU A 98 -4.51 1.15 13.82
CA GLU A 98 -3.49 1.26 12.76
C GLU A 98 -2.62 0.01 12.71
N PHE A 99 -2.37 -0.64 13.85
CA PHE A 99 -1.67 -1.92 13.90
C PHE A 99 -2.52 -3.06 13.32
N ARG A 100 -3.82 -3.12 13.63
CA ARG A 100 -4.73 -4.09 12.97
C ARG A 100 -4.79 -3.92 11.46
N LYS A 101 -4.94 -2.68 11.01
CA LYS A 101 -4.97 -2.34 9.58
C LYS A 101 -3.66 -2.74 8.90
N THR A 102 -2.54 -2.43 9.54
CA THR A 102 -1.20 -2.79 9.04
C THR A 102 -1.04 -4.31 8.96
N ALA A 103 -1.37 -5.04 10.03
CA ALA A 103 -1.29 -6.49 10.08
C ALA A 103 -2.15 -7.17 9.00
N SER A 104 -3.36 -6.64 8.80
CA SER A 104 -4.28 -7.05 7.75
C SER A 104 -3.69 -6.89 6.35
N VAL A 105 -3.23 -5.68 6.02
CA VAL A 105 -2.70 -5.36 4.69
C VAL A 105 -1.39 -6.10 4.42
N MET A 106 -0.45 -6.12 5.37
CA MET A 106 0.84 -6.79 5.19
C MET A 106 0.66 -8.30 4.98
N LYS A 107 -0.28 -8.94 5.70
CA LYS A 107 -0.62 -10.36 5.50
C LYS A 107 -1.14 -10.61 4.10
N MET A 108 -2.11 -9.80 3.65
CA MET A 108 -2.71 -9.97 2.32
C MET A 108 -1.70 -9.79 1.19
N VAL A 109 -0.81 -8.80 1.30
CA VAL A 109 0.22 -8.55 0.29
C VAL A 109 1.29 -9.64 0.32
N LEU A 110 1.91 -9.87 1.48
CA LEU A 110 3.06 -10.77 1.56
C LEU A 110 2.65 -12.24 1.41
N ASN A 111 1.42 -12.64 1.73
CA ASN A 111 0.96 -14.01 1.45
C ASN A 111 0.50 -14.21 0.00
N GLY A 112 0.52 -13.15 -0.82
CA GLY A 112 0.17 -13.22 -2.25
C GLY A 112 -1.34 -13.23 -2.51
N TYR A 113 -2.15 -12.81 -1.55
CA TYR A 113 -3.59 -12.66 -1.72
C TYR A 113 -3.98 -11.34 -2.39
N SER A 114 -3.08 -10.36 -2.37
CA SER A 114 -3.18 -9.10 -3.12
C SER A 114 -1.85 -8.78 -3.81
N ALA A 115 -1.91 -8.15 -4.99
CA ALA A 115 -0.73 -7.69 -5.72
C ALA A 115 -0.04 -6.49 -5.04
N GLY A 116 -0.78 -5.75 -4.21
CA GLY A 116 -0.29 -4.59 -3.47
C GLY A 116 -1.29 -4.14 -2.40
N GLY A 117 -0.90 -3.18 -1.58
CA GLY A 117 -1.74 -2.69 -0.49
C GLY A 117 -1.43 -1.25 -0.13
N CYS A 118 -2.45 -0.51 0.29
CA CYS A 118 -2.33 0.87 0.75
C CYS A 118 -2.75 0.92 2.22
N ILE A 119 -1.88 1.46 3.08
CA ILE A 119 -2.19 1.74 4.49
C ILE A 119 -2.31 3.25 4.62
N THR A 120 -3.54 3.74 4.70
CA THR A 120 -3.80 5.17 4.92
C THR A 120 -3.94 5.44 6.41
N MET A 121 -3.12 6.35 6.92
CA MET A 121 -3.16 6.79 8.31
C MET A 121 -3.69 8.22 8.40
N GLY A 122 -4.78 8.40 9.15
CA GLY A 122 -5.41 9.69 9.35
C GLY A 122 -4.76 10.49 10.48
N GLY A 123 -5.01 11.80 10.49
CA GLY A 123 -4.56 12.69 11.56
C GLY A 123 -3.06 12.97 11.53
N TYR A 124 -2.42 13.00 10.35
CA TYR A 124 -1.03 13.45 10.18
C TYR A 124 -0.95 14.94 9.80
N ASP A 125 -2.08 15.65 9.96
CA ASP A 125 -2.13 17.10 9.91
C ASP A 125 -1.50 17.67 11.19
N TYR A 126 -0.31 18.26 11.05
CA TYR A 126 0.54 18.69 12.16
C TYR A 126 0.29 20.14 12.61
N HIS A 127 -0.86 20.73 12.28
CA HIS A 127 -1.28 22.03 12.81
C HIS A 127 -1.67 22.01 14.31
N THR A 128 -0.85 21.38 15.15
CA THR A 128 -1.12 21.22 16.59
C THR A 128 -0.44 22.28 17.44
N GLY A 129 0.48 23.08 16.87
CA GLY A 129 1.24 24.10 17.59
C GLY A 129 2.35 23.54 18.48
N ASP A 130 2.65 22.24 18.36
CA ASP A 130 3.69 21.53 19.09
C ASP A 130 4.47 20.61 18.13
N ARG A 131 5.61 20.10 18.57
CA ARG A 131 6.38 19.08 17.83
C ARG A 131 6.00 17.68 18.28
N ARG A 132 5.83 17.53 19.60
CA ARG A 132 5.62 16.27 20.30
C ARG A 132 4.56 15.37 19.65
N THR A 133 3.42 15.93 19.29
CA THR A 133 2.30 15.22 18.66
C THR A 133 2.70 14.61 17.33
N GLY A 134 3.41 15.37 16.49
CA GLY A 134 3.94 14.87 15.22
C GLY A 134 4.95 13.74 15.41
N GLU A 135 5.90 13.87 16.34
CA GLU A 135 6.90 12.82 16.59
C GLU A 135 6.28 11.49 17.01
N ASN A 136 5.21 11.51 17.82
CA ASN A 136 4.52 10.29 18.24
C ASN A 136 3.68 9.67 17.10
N ARG A 137 3.13 10.49 16.20
CA ARG A 137 2.47 10.01 14.98
C ARG A 137 3.49 9.39 14.03
N ASP A 138 4.59 10.07 13.77
CA ASP A 138 5.72 9.54 12.97
C ASP A 138 6.28 8.23 13.56
N LEU A 139 6.40 8.13 14.89
CA LEU A 139 6.80 6.89 15.56
C LEU A 139 5.83 5.75 15.26
N ARG A 140 4.52 6.00 15.32
CA ARG A 140 3.49 4.99 15.01
C ARG A 140 3.56 4.54 13.54
N ALA A 141 3.67 5.48 12.59
CA ALA A 141 3.88 5.16 11.18
C ALA A 141 5.16 4.32 10.98
N GLY A 142 6.26 4.71 11.64
CA GLY A 142 7.53 3.99 11.61
C GLY A 142 7.43 2.57 12.15
N ARG A 143 6.67 2.35 13.23
CA ARG A 143 6.39 1.01 13.78
C ARG A 143 5.63 0.15 12.78
N CYS A 144 4.64 0.70 12.08
CA CYS A 144 3.90 -0.05 11.05
C CYS A 144 4.78 -0.40 9.84
N ILE A 145 5.60 0.54 9.36
CA ILE A 145 6.58 0.29 8.28
C ILE A 145 7.55 -0.82 8.72
N GLY A 146 8.09 -0.72 9.93
CA GLY A 146 8.98 -1.73 10.52
C GLY A 146 8.32 -3.10 10.64
N ALA A 147 7.04 -3.16 11.01
CA ALA A 147 6.26 -4.40 11.07
C ALA A 147 6.15 -5.06 9.70
N CYS A 148 5.84 -4.31 8.64
CA CYS A 148 5.82 -4.83 7.27
C CYS A 148 7.17 -5.42 6.85
N LEU A 149 8.28 -4.73 7.17
CA LEU A 149 9.62 -5.21 6.86
C LEU A 149 9.99 -6.47 7.65
N ASN A 150 9.64 -6.53 8.94
CA ASN A 150 9.88 -7.69 9.79
C ASN A 150 9.04 -8.89 9.31
N TYR A 151 7.77 -8.68 8.96
CA TYR A 151 6.92 -9.74 8.43
C TYR A 151 7.44 -10.25 7.07
N ALA A 152 7.89 -9.35 6.18
CA ALA A 152 8.54 -9.74 4.92
C ALA A 152 9.78 -10.60 5.16
N GLN A 153 10.59 -10.25 6.17
CA GLN A 153 11.76 -11.03 6.58
C GLN A 153 11.39 -12.40 7.14
N LYS A 154 10.34 -12.50 7.97
CA LYS A 154 9.83 -13.78 8.48
C LYS A 154 9.26 -14.67 7.37
N GLN A 155 8.66 -14.07 6.34
CA GLN A 155 8.11 -14.78 5.18
C GLN A 155 9.17 -15.07 4.09
N GLY A 156 10.39 -14.54 4.20
CA GLY A 156 11.42 -14.67 3.19
C GLY A 156 11.02 -14.08 1.83
N LYS A 157 10.25 -12.99 1.83
CA LYS A 157 9.69 -12.38 0.60
C LYS A 157 10.21 -10.96 0.39
N PRO A 158 10.49 -10.55 -0.86
CA PRO A 158 10.87 -9.18 -1.16
C PRO A 158 9.68 -8.24 -0.92
N LEU A 159 9.98 -6.99 -0.56
CA LEU A 159 8.98 -5.97 -0.32
C LEU A 159 9.48 -4.59 -0.76
N MET A 160 8.66 -3.87 -1.52
CA MET A 160 8.81 -2.44 -1.74
C MET A 160 7.70 -1.70 -1.00
N ILE A 161 8.07 -0.71 -0.20
CA ILE A 161 7.13 0.21 0.47
C ILE A 161 7.34 1.59 -0.13
N TYR A 162 6.29 2.20 -0.65
CA TYR A 162 6.29 3.59 -1.10
C TYR A 162 5.54 4.45 -0.08
N VAL A 163 6.18 5.52 0.41
CA VAL A 163 5.63 6.43 1.41
C VAL A 163 5.56 7.82 0.81
N TYR A 164 4.38 8.43 0.95
CA TYR A 164 4.07 9.76 0.48
C TYR A 164 3.11 10.46 1.47
N SER A 165 3.10 11.78 1.43
CA SER A 165 2.17 12.64 2.16
C SER A 165 1.39 13.53 1.19
N ASP A 166 0.35 14.19 1.69
CA ASP A 166 -0.44 15.19 0.97
C ASP A 166 0.21 16.59 0.96
N GLY A 167 1.22 16.81 1.80
CA GLY A 167 1.97 18.06 1.85
C GLY A 167 3.12 18.01 2.85
N SER A 168 3.66 19.18 3.17
CA SER A 168 4.64 19.37 4.22
C SER A 168 4.26 20.54 5.10
N VAL A 169 5.00 20.71 6.19
CA VAL A 169 4.71 21.70 7.23
C VAL A 169 5.93 22.58 7.49
N ALA A 170 5.67 23.81 7.91
CA ALA A 170 6.65 24.79 8.31
C ALA A 170 6.72 24.93 9.83
N SER A 171 7.88 25.39 10.30
CA SER A 171 8.09 25.86 11.67
C SER A 171 8.39 27.35 11.65
N ASN A 172 7.87 28.08 12.65
CA ASN A 172 8.26 29.47 12.90
C ASN A 172 9.58 29.60 13.69
N GLY A 173 10.28 28.49 13.95
CA GLY A 173 11.56 28.46 14.67
C GLY A 173 11.42 28.36 16.20
N MET A 174 10.21 28.45 16.76
CA MET A 174 9.99 28.16 18.19
C MET A 174 10.29 26.69 18.46
N ARG A 175 11.09 26.41 19.48
CA ARG A 175 11.50 25.04 19.85
C ARG A 175 10.49 24.43 20.82
N ASP A 176 10.20 23.16 20.61
CA ASP A 176 9.48 22.34 21.57
C ASP A 176 10.48 21.55 22.43
N ASP A 177 10.73 22.06 23.63
CA ASP A 177 11.64 21.44 24.60
C ASP A 177 10.92 20.48 25.56
N THR A 178 9.69 20.05 25.26
CA THR A 178 8.99 19.06 26.07
C THR A 178 9.80 17.76 26.15
N ALA A 179 9.92 17.21 27.37
CA ALA A 179 10.66 15.99 27.64
C ALA A 179 9.87 14.74 27.24
N ASP A 180 10.59 13.65 26.96
CA ASP A 180 10.00 12.33 26.79
C ASP A 180 9.35 11.84 28.11
N MET A 181 8.28 11.08 28.01
CA MET A 181 7.56 10.52 29.16
C MET A 181 7.23 9.04 28.90
N GLY A 182 8.06 8.14 29.44
CA GLY A 182 7.92 6.71 29.19
C GLY A 182 8.13 6.39 27.71
N THR A 183 7.11 5.82 27.07
CA THR A 183 7.11 5.51 25.63
C THR A 183 6.64 6.68 24.75
N ILE A 184 6.20 7.78 25.35
CA ILE A 184 5.70 8.96 24.63
C ILE A 184 6.87 9.91 24.41
N LEU A 185 7.19 10.18 23.14
CA LEU A 185 8.22 11.14 22.75
C LEU A 185 7.80 12.56 23.13
N GLY A 186 8.76 13.44 23.41
CA GLY A 186 8.63 14.88 23.53
C GLY A 186 9.05 15.61 22.26
N GLY A 187 9.18 16.93 22.33
CA GLY A 187 9.57 17.78 21.20
C GLY A 187 11.05 17.76 20.85
N ARG A 188 11.90 17.28 21.77
CA ARG A 188 13.35 17.04 21.56
C ARG A 188 14.11 18.28 21.07
N GLY A 189 13.60 19.47 21.40
CA GLY A 189 14.13 20.76 21.01
C GLY A 189 14.06 21.05 19.51
N LYS A 190 13.22 20.33 18.76
CA LYS A 190 12.95 20.60 17.35
C LYS A 190 11.90 21.71 17.22
N GLY A 191 11.83 22.33 16.05
CA GLY A 191 10.84 23.38 15.77
C GLY A 191 9.41 22.88 15.83
N VAL A 192 8.51 23.64 16.46
CA VAL A 192 7.07 23.39 16.46
C VAL A 192 6.50 23.51 15.05
N TRP A 193 5.38 22.85 14.80
CA TRP A 193 4.67 22.94 13.54
C TRP A 193 3.62 24.06 13.58
N THR A 194 3.67 24.98 12.61
CA THR A 194 2.84 26.20 12.65
C THR A 194 2.00 26.45 11.40
N GLY A 195 2.26 25.75 10.31
CA GLY A 195 1.56 26.00 9.05
C GLY A 195 1.98 25.03 7.95
N ASP A 196 1.26 25.05 6.84
CA ASP A 196 1.64 24.33 5.63
C ASP A 196 2.88 24.92 4.96
N ASN A 197 3.61 24.04 4.25
CA ASN A 197 4.71 24.42 3.39
C ASN A 197 4.55 23.79 2.00
N SER A 198 4.22 24.61 1.01
CA SER A 198 4.07 24.19 -0.38
C SER A 198 5.39 24.02 -1.14
N SER A 199 6.50 24.51 -0.58
CA SER A 199 7.82 24.51 -1.23
C SER A 199 8.65 23.28 -0.87
N THR A 200 8.27 22.53 0.15
CA THR A 200 9.00 21.37 0.66
C THR A 200 8.09 20.15 0.58
N ALA A 201 8.58 19.04 0.02
CA ALA A 201 7.95 17.73 0.12
C ALA A 201 8.98 16.66 -0.28
N CYS A 202 8.84 15.47 0.28
CA CYS A 202 9.62 14.30 -0.11
C CYS A 202 8.73 13.07 -0.03
N SER A 203 8.80 12.23 -1.06
CA SER A 203 8.31 10.86 -1.00
C SER A 203 9.52 9.94 -1.08
N TYR A 204 9.43 8.78 -0.45
CA TYR A 204 10.53 7.83 -0.43
C TYR A 204 10.01 6.41 -0.61
N MET A 205 10.91 5.54 -1.04
CA MET A 205 10.65 4.11 -1.07
C MET A 205 11.69 3.35 -0.26
N LEU A 206 11.23 2.28 0.37
CA LEU A 206 12.06 1.31 1.07
C LEU A 206 11.99 0.01 0.29
N VAL A 207 13.14 -0.63 0.12
CA VAL A 207 13.25 -1.91 -0.59
C VAL A 207 13.90 -2.92 0.34
N TYR A 208 13.21 -4.03 0.55
CA TYR A 208 13.70 -5.19 1.25
C TYR A 208 13.86 -6.35 0.26
N ASN A 209 15.05 -6.95 0.28
CA ASN A 209 15.33 -8.19 -0.42
C ASN A 209 15.78 -9.24 0.63
N PRO A 210 15.11 -10.41 0.71
CA PRO A 210 15.43 -11.44 1.71
C PRO A 210 16.78 -12.11 1.50
N THR A 211 17.33 -12.12 0.28
CA THR A 211 18.54 -12.88 -0.07
C THR A 211 19.81 -12.05 0.02
N ALA A 212 19.73 -10.75 -0.31
CA ALA A 212 20.88 -9.88 -0.43
C ALA A 212 20.50 -8.41 -0.24
N LYS A 213 21.52 -7.56 -0.05
CA LYS A 213 21.33 -6.11 -0.07
C LYS A 213 20.89 -5.67 -1.49
N PRO A 214 19.82 -4.87 -1.63
CA PRO A 214 19.41 -4.35 -2.94
C PRO A 214 20.54 -3.57 -3.65
N THR A 215 20.73 -3.87 -4.93
CA THR A 215 21.72 -3.22 -5.78
C THR A 215 21.25 -1.81 -6.13
N THR A 216 22.05 -0.80 -5.80
CA THR A 216 21.79 0.59 -6.20
C THR A 216 22.35 0.86 -7.59
N LEU A 217 21.55 1.48 -8.45
CA LEU A 217 22.01 1.96 -9.75
C LEU A 217 22.67 3.32 -9.59
N VAL A 218 23.79 3.53 -10.28
CA VAL A 218 24.46 4.83 -10.35
C VAL A 218 24.14 5.43 -11.70
N THR A 219 23.30 6.46 -11.70
CA THR A 219 22.90 7.19 -12.91
C THR A 219 23.21 8.68 -12.74
N PRO A 220 23.28 9.47 -13.82
CA PRO A 220 23.45 10.91 -13.70
C PRO A 220 22.35 11.61 -12.90
N SER A 221 21.14 11.02 -12.86
CA SER A 221 19.97 11.59 -12.21
C SER A 221 19.74 11.08 -10.77
N VAL A 222 20.32 9.94 -10.40
CA VAL A 222 20.27 9.39 -9.03
C VAL A 222 21.60 9.66 -8.34
N ILE A 223 21.63 10.68 -7.49
CA ILE A 223 22.82 10.99 -6.69
C ILE A 223 22.75 10.18 -5.40
N GLY A 224 23.55 9.11 -5.33
CA GLY A 224 23.55 8.18 -4.21
C GLY A 224 22.27 7.34 -4.17
N ARG A 225 21.24 7.85 -3.48
CA ARG A 225 19.91 7.21 -3.36
C ARG A 225 18.76 8.20 -3.52
N GLN A 226 19.05 9.39 -4.04
CA GLN A 226 18.12 10.49 -4.10
C GLN A 226 17.87 10.92 -5.54
N LEU A 227 16.59 11.09 -5.87
CA LEU A 227 16.10 11.67 -7.11
C LEU A 227 15.63 13.10 -6.82
N GLY A 228 16.22 14.08 -7.49
CA GLY A 228 16.01 15.49 -7.19
C GLY A 228 16.77 15.96 -5.94
N ARG A 229 16.61 17.23 -5.57
CA ARG A 229 17.29 17.82 -4.40
C ARG A 229 16.54 18.97 -3.75
N PHE A 230 16.92 19.26 -2.52
CA PHE A 230 16.57 20.50 -1.83
C PHE A 230 17.63 21.57 -2.05
N SER A 231 17.21 22.84 -2.09
CA SER A 231 18.10 23.99 -1.98
C SER A 231 18.49 24.24 -0.51
N ALA A 232 19.41 25.18 -0.28
CA ALA A 232 19.92 25.50 1.05
C ALA A 232 18.85 26.03 2.02
N ASP A 233 17.75 26.55 1.50
CA ASP A 233 16.56 26.99 2.24
C ASP A 233 15.54 25.85 2.48
N ALA A 234 15.90 24.61 2.15
CA ALA A 234 15.05 23.42 2.24
C ALA A 234 13.83 23.39 1.29
N SER A 235 13.80 24.24 0.26
CA SER A 235 12.82 24.15 -0.83
C SER A 235 13.19 23.06 -1.84
N VAL A 236 12.21 22.40 -2.45
CA VAL A 236 12.43 21.46 -3.55
C VAL A 236 12.91 22.23 -4.77
N VAL A 237 14.04 21.83 -5.34
CA VAL A 237 14.51 22.38 -6.61
C VAL A 237 13.69 21.74 -7.73
N THR A 238 12.68 22.46 -8.22
CA THR A 238 11.69 21.94 -9.19
C THR A 238 12.27 21.52 -10.54
N SER A 239 13.47 22.01 -10.90
CA SER A 239 14.20 21.61 -12.10
C SER A 239 15.11 20.38 -11.91
N SER A 240 15.17 19.82 -10.69
CA SER A 240 16.14 18.77 -10.36
C SER A 240 15.73 17.36 -10.82
N SER A 241 14.44 17.13 -11.09
CA SER A 241 13.94 15.89 -11.68
C SER A 241 12.56 16.13 -12.31
N PRO A 242 12.11 15.28 -13.26
CA PRO A 242 10.74 15.37 -13.80
C PRO A 242 9.66 15.19 -12.73
N ALA A 243 9.96 14.50 -11.63
CA ALA A 243 9.03 14.25 -10.53
C ALA A 243 8.88 15.44 -9.55
N ALA A 244 9.82 16.38 -9.54
CA ALA A 244 9.96 17.37 -8.47
C ALA A 244 8.76 18.31 -8.30
N ASN A 245 8.02 18.61 -9.37
CA ASN A 245 6.83 19.48 -9.33
C ASN A 245 5.63 18.88 -10.08
N ASN A 246 5.63 17.57 -10.31
CA ASN A 246 4.57 16.90 -11.08
C ASN A 246 4.27 15.53 -10.50
N VAL A 247 3.11 15.42 -9.84
CA VAL A 247 2.65 14.19 -9.17
C VAL A 247 2.48 13.04 -10.15
N ASN A 248 2.02 13.30 -11.39
CA ASN A 248 1.90 12.25 -12.40
C ASN A 248 3.27 11.68 -12.80
N LEU A 249 4.29 12.54 -12.89
CA LEU A 249 5.65 12.10 -13.19
C LEU A 249 6.33 11.45 -11.98
N LEU A 250 5.96 11.84 -10.77
CA LEU A 250 6.34 11.12 -9.55
C LEU A 250 5.80 9.68 -9.58
N VAL A 251 4.53 9.49 -9.91
CA VAL A 251 3.93 8.14 -10.07
C VAL A 251 4.66 7.34 -11.15
N ASN A 252 4.93 7.93 -12.32
CA ASN A 252 5.72 7.26 -13.37
C ASN A 252 7.10 6.82 -12.86
N THR A 253 7.74 7.64 -12.02
CA THR A 253 9.05 7.33 -11.43
C THR A 253 8.98 6.18 -10.43
N VAL A 254 7.90 6.11 -9.63
CA VAL A 254 7.67 4.98 -8.71
C VAL A 254 7.44 3.68 -9.49
N LEU A 255 6.59 3.72 -10.53
CA LEU A 255 6.32 2.57 -11.40
C LEU A 255 7.59 2.08 -12.10
N LEU A 256 8.42 3.00 -12.61
CA LEU A 256 9.71 2.69 -13.21
C LEU A 256 10.61 1.93 -12.21
N ASN A 257 10.71 2.42 -10.98
CA ASN A 257 11.53 1.78 -9.95
C ASN A 257 10.98 0.42 -9.54
N TYR A 258 9.66 0.26 -9.45
CA TYR A 258 9.03 -1.04 -9.22
C TYR A 258 9.34 -2.03 -10.35
N MET A 259 9.23 -1.61 -11.62
CA MET A 259 9.59 -2.47 -12.76
C MET A 259 11.09 -2.80 -12.79
N SER A 260 11.95 -1.84 -12.43
CA SER A 260 13.40 -2.04 -12.32
C SER A 260 13.75 -3.11 -11.29
N LEU A 261 13.11 -3.09 -10.13
CA LEU A 261 13.26 -4.11 -9.09
C LEU A 261 12.85 -5.51 -9.57
N ASN A 262 11.91 -5.61 -10.52
CA ASN A 262 11.44 -6.88 -11.09
C ASN A 262 12.23 -7.32 -12.33
N GLY A 263 13.19 -6.53 -12.82
CA GLY A 263 13.94 -6.83 -14.06
C GLY A 263 13.23 -6.41 -15.35
N ASP A 264 12.09 -5.72 -15.24
CA ASP A 264 11.23 -5.39 -16.37
C ASP A 264 11.41 -3.95 -16.89
N ILE A 265 12.47 -3.24 -16.46
CA ILE A 265 12.68 -1.82 -16.83
C ILE A 265 12.64 -1.58 -18.36
N GLY A 266 13.11 -2.55 -19.16
CA GLY A 266 13.08 -2.47 -20.63
C GLY A 266 11.67 -2.49 -21.23
N GLN A 267 10.66 -2.94 -20.48
CA GLN A 267 9.25 -2.96 -20.89
C GLN A 267 8.50 -1.68 -20.47
N PHE A 268 9.12 -0.79 -19.71
CA PHE A 268 8.45 0.38 -19.14
C PHE A 268 7.73 1.23 -20.20
N ALA A 269 8.43 1.56 -21.29
CA ALA A 269 7.87 2.38 -22.37
C ALA A 269 6.75 1.67 -23.16
N SER A 270 6.79 0.35 -23.28
CA SER A 270 5.70 -0.41 -23.93
C SER A 270 4.48 -0.57 -23.04
N THR A 271 4.68 -0.74 -21.72
CA THR A 271 3.60 -0.89 -20.74
C THR A 271 2.93 0.45 -20.45
N PHE A 272 3.69 1.53 -20.43
CA PHE A 272 3.21 2.89 -20.18
C PHE A 272 3.54 3.83 -21.35
N PRO A 273 2.89 3.65 -22.53
CA PRO A 273 3.23 4.39 -23.75
C PRO A 273 3.07 5.90 -23.63
N ASN A 274 2.27 6.38 -22.67
CA ASN A 274 2.03 7.80 -22.41
C ASN A 274 2.82 8.35 -21.20
N HIS A 275 3.87 7.67 -20.75
CA HIS A 275 4.69 8.17 -19.64
C HIS A 275 5.42 9.48 -20.01
N GLY A 276 5.61 10.37 -19.04
CA GLY A 276 6.26 11.67 -19.28
C GLY A 276 7.74 11.76 -18.89
N LEU A 277 8.43 10.63 -18.68
CA LEU A 277 9.84 10.63 -18.23
C LEU A 277 10.88 10.85 -19.36
N GLY A 278 10.42 11.04 -20.61
CA GLY A 278 11.30 11.21 -21.76
C GLY A 278 11.96 9.90 -22.23
N SER A 279 12.84 9.99 -23.22
CA SER A 279 13.48 8.82 -23.86
C SER A 279 14.57 8.18 -23.01
N ALA A 280 15.23 8.95 -22.14
CA ALA A 280 16.24 8.48 -21.19
C ALA A 280 15.59 8.26 -19.81
N PHE A 281 14.48 7.51 -19.74
CA PHE A 281 13.74 7.33 -18.50
C PHE A 281 14.49 6.44 -17.50
N ASP A 282 15.32 5.53 -17.99
CA ASP A 282 16.14 4.59 -17.22
C ASP A 282 17.06 5.26 -16.21
N GLN A 283 17.50 6.49 -16.49
CA GLN A 283 18.30 7.29 -15.57
C GLN A 283 17.58 7.59 -14.23
N TYR A 284 16.25 7.45 -14.16
CA TYR A 284 15.48 7.70 -12.94
C TYR A 284 15.25 6.45 -12.08
N ALA A 285 15.82 5.31 -12.45
CA ALA A 285 15.81 4.09 -11.63
C ALA A 285 16.94 4.12 -10.60
N ALA A 286 16.59 3.99 -9.32
CA ALA A 286 17.52 4.00 -8.19
C ALA A 286 18.01 2.60 -7.78
N PHE A 287 17.23 1.56 -8.05
CA PHE A 287 17.56 0.18 -7.71
C PHE A 287 17.49 -0.73 -8.94
N GLY A 288 18.42 -1.69 -9.00
CA GLY A 288 18.42 -2.75 -10.00
C GLY A 288 17.53 -3.94 -9.60
N PRO A 289 17.48 -4.98 -10.44
CA PRO A 289 16.66 -6.16 -10.18
C PRO A 289 17.01 -6.84 -8.86
N LEU A 290 15.97 -7.33 -8.17
CA LEU A 290 16.15 -8.15 -6.98
C LEU A 290 16.55 -9.57 -7.42
N THR A 291 17.75 -9.98 -7.02
CA THR A 291 18.33 -11.32 -7.23
C THR A 291 18.34 -12.11 -5.95
#